data_AF-A0AAU6Z2W1-F1
#
_entry.id   AF-A0AAU6Z2W1-F1
#
_cell.length_a   1.000
_cell.length_b   1.000
_cell.length_c   1.000
_cell.angle_alpha   90.00
_cell.angle_beta   90.00
_cell.angle_gamma   90.00
#
_symmetry.space_group_name_H-M   'P 1'
#
loop_
_entity.id
_entity.type
_entity.pdbx_description
1 polymer ?
#
loop_
_entity_poly.entity_id
_entity_poly.type
_entity_poly.pdbx_seq_one_letter_code
_entity_poly.pdbx_strand_id
1 'polypeptide(L)'
;MTQSRAAVAIKNRTRPQQIAIAVLALLLIALLAFYTLVTGRIVDGSARLNEGAGQASAGADQLKDGAGRLATGAVAADAGAGKLSEGAKKVFAGISNKLAPGADKLQAGADKLSTGAVKIETDVNNKLAPGVYQVDDGAQKLAAGAVQLSAALTPTASGNAENNLADGATQLNAGATQLNSGAGQLNAGAAQLDNGAARLNTGATALASGTDRLKGYQGANNDPAAGTGTAALAQGLQALADAASGAGGLIPLGVLKDKINALNKGAHDLDAGAGQLQAGAGQLQAGTGRLQTGAEQLHTGAAQLQNGTGRLADGTAKLTAGFATLGEKLNSQDPNTPGVVLGTQLLAAGTSKIRVGMDGVPGDPEHPGLVAATASMTEGSSRLAAGTLTLNAGIKGDPSDPANPGLLTGTQTLAAGASDLSAGNTKLASGSARLATGADKLADGNSRIADGTDTLFSSASAVSPANMLGKSDAGAAMGLVGVLGLGSVGAFMALRRKRPAAEGV
;
A
#
# COMPACT_ATOMS: atom_id res chain seq x y z
N MET A 1 115.70 23.04 103.05
CA MET A 1 117.16 22.97 102.86
C MET A 1 117.39 21.88 101.82
N THR A 2 117.98 22.06 100.64
CA THR A 2 118.99 23.02 100.24
C THR A 2 118.99 23.02 98.71
N GLN A 3 119.23 24.19 98.12
CA GLN A 3 119.71 24.35 96.76
C GLN A 3 120.84 23.35 96.46
N SER A 4 120.95 22.85 95.22
CA SER A 4 122.24 22.96 94.54
C SER A 4 122.07 22.88 93.03
N ARG A 5 122.40 24.01 92.40
CA ARG A 5 122.69 24.13 90.98
C ARG A 5 123.82 23.16 90.63
N ALA A 6 123.55 22.22 89.74
CA ALA A 6 124.58 21.59 88.92
C ALA A 6 124.52 22.22 87.52
N ALA A 7 125.12 23.41 87.41
CA ALA A 7 125.59 23.91 86.15
C ALA A 7 126.83 23.10 85.77
N VAL A 8 126.71 22.15 84.84
CA VAL A 8 127.86 21.56 84.16
C VAL A 8 127.57 21.39 82.67
N ALA A 9 128.45 22.03 81.91
CA ALA A 9 128.74 21.81 80.51
C ALA A 9 127.65 22.14 79.49
N ILE A 10 127.57 23.45 79.19
CA ILE A 10 127.58 23.89 77.79
C ILE A 10 128.86 23.29 77.17
N LYS A 11 128.78 22.03 76.75
CA LYS A 11 129.77 21.44 75.87
C LYS A 11 129.74 22.31 74.63
N ASN A 12 130.83 23.03 74.37
CA ASN A 12 131.00 23.92 73.23
C ASN A 12 130.47 23.20 71.98
N ARG A 13 129.20 23.48 71.67
CA ARG A 13 128.58 23.05 70.43
C ARG A 13 129.20 23.98 69.42
N THR A 14 130.07 23.44 68.57
CA THR A 14 130.74 24.21 67.52
C THR A 14 129.67 25.02 66.76
N ARG A 15 129.97 26.25 66.28
CA ARG A 15 129.00 27.09 65.52
C ARG A 15 128.09 26.30 64.55
N PRO A 16 128.56 25.25 63.82
CA PRO A 16 127.67 24.41 63.01
C PRO A 16 126.55 23.68 63.78
N GLN A 17 126.75 23.28 65.05
CA GLN A 17 125.73 22.58 65.86
C GLN A 17 124.62 23.51 66.40
N GLN A 18 124.88 24.77 66.75
CA GLN A 18 123.83 25.73 67.13
C GLN A 18 123.01 26.18 65.92
N ILE A 19 123.67 26.40 64.77
CA ILE A 19 122.99 26.66 63.48
C ILE A 19 122.14 25.45 63.08
N ALA A 20 122.65 24.22 63.22
CA ALA A 20 121.87 23.01 62.96
C ALA A 20 120.61 22.91 63.84
N ILE A 21 120.69 23.26 65.13
CA ILE A 21 119.53 23.24 66.04
C ILE A 21 118.53 24.35 65.73
N ALA A 22 118.98 25.57 65.40
CA ALA A 22 118.09 26.66 65.01
C ALA A 22 117.38 26.37 63.67
N VAL A 23 118.11 25.79 62.70
CA VAL A 23 117.55 25.30 61.44
C VAL A 23 116.59 24.13 61.68
N LEU A 24 116.93 23.19 62.56
CA LEU A 24 116.04 22.10 62.98
C LEU A 24 114.78 22.62 63.69
N ALA A 25 114.89 23.63 64.56
CA ALA A 25 113.75 24.22 65.27
C ALA A 25 112.84 25.00 64.32
N LEU A 26 113.40 25.78 63.38
CA LEU A 26 112.62 26.46 62.34
C LEU A 26 111.99 25.47 61.36
N LEU A 27 112.71 24.41 60.96
CA LEU A 27 112.13 23.29 60.21
C LEU A 27 110.99 22.64 60.98
N LEU A 28 111.16 22.41 62.28
CA LEU A 28 110.16 21.78 63.13
C LEU A 28 108.92 22.68 63.30
N ILE A 29 109.09 23.99 63.45
CA ILE A 29 108.00 24.98 63.47
C ILE A 29 107.31 25.06 62.09
N ALA A 30 108.06 25.13 60.99
CA ALA A 30 107.50 25.15 59.64
C ALA A 30 106.76 23.85 59.31
N LEU A 31 107.27 22.71 59.78
CA LEU A 31 106.66 21.39 59.63
C LEU A 31 105.43 21.27 60.55
N LEU A 32 105.44 21.86 61.75
CA LEU A 32 104.25 21.98 62.61
C LEU A 32 103.18 22.87 61.97
N ALA A 33 103.55 24.02 61.42
CA ALA A 33 102.63 24.97 60.78
C ALA A 33 102.06 24.39 59.48
N PHE A 34 102.89 23.70 58.68
CA PHE A 34 102.44 22.94 57.53
C PHE A 34 101.49 21.82 57.95
N TYR A 35 101.84 21.08 59.01
CA TYR A 35 100.99 20.02 59.54
C TYR A 35 99.64 20.54 60.05
N THR A 36 99.60 21.59 60.87
CA THR A 36 98.35 22.18 61.36
C THR A 36 97.50 22.76 60.25
N LEU A 37 98.11 23.37 59.23
CA LEU A 37 97.42 23.86 58.04
C LEU A 37 96.83 22.72 57.21
N VAL A 38 97.61 21.67 56.96
CA VAL A 38 97.18 20.50 56.18
C VAL A 38 96.08 19.74 56.92
N THR A 39 96.25 19.49 58.22
CA THR A 39 95.25 18.81 59.06
C THR A 39 93.98 19.65 59.19
N GLY A 40 94.09 20.97 59.37
CA GLY A 40 92.93 21.87 59.38
C GLY A 40 92.13 21.83 58.07
N ARG A 41 92.82 21.84 56.92
CA ARG A 41 92.15 21.70 55.61
C ARG A 41 91.55 20.30 55.39
N ILE A 42 92.17 19.25 55.91
CA ILE A 42 91.62 17.88 55.84
C ILE A 42 90.36 17.77 56.70
N VAL A 43 90.39 18.33 57.91
CA VAL A 43 89.27 18.37 58.88
C VAL A 43 88.08 19.13 58.28
N ASP A 44 88.28 20.37 57.80
CA ASP A 44 87.23 21.16 57.14
C ASP A 44 86.71 20.48 55.86
N GLY A 45 87.62 19.89 55.08
CA GLY A 45 87.28 19.13 53.88
C GLY A 45 86.40 17.91 54.20
N SER A 46 86.73 17.15 55.24
CA SER A 46 85.94 16.01 55.70
C SER A 46 84.59 16.42 56.27
N ALA A 47 84.49 17.52 57.01
CA ALA A 47 83.24 18.03 57.54
C ALA A 47 82.29 18.47 56.41
N ARG A 48 82.80 19.21 55.42
CA ARG A 48 82.03 19.62 54.23
C ARG A 48 81.60 18.42 53.38
N LEU A 49 82.45 17.40 53.27
CA LEU A 49 82.12 16.18 52.54
C LEU A 49 81.05 15.36 53.28
N ASN A 50 81.12 15.27 54.60
CA ASN A 50 80.09 14.62 55.42
C ASN A 50 78.73 15.34 55.28
N GLU A 51 78.72 16.67 55.41
CA GLU A 51 77.50 17.47 55.21
C GLU A 51 76.92 17.28 53.81
N GLY A 52 77.76 17.33 52.76
CA GLY A 52 77.35 17.05 51.39
C GLY A 52 76.83 15.62 51.18
N ALA A 53 77.45 14.62 51.82
CA ALA A 53 76.99 13.23 51.79
C ALA A 53 75.63 13.07 52.46
N GLY A 54 75.42 13.73 53.60
CA GLY A 54 74.13 13.79 54.32
C GLY A 54 73.03 14.46 53.50
N GLN A 55 73.31 15.61 52.87
CA GLN A 55 72.36 16.28 51.97
C GLN A 55 71.95 15.41 50.78
N ALA A 56 72.92 14.73 50.15
CA ALA A 56 72.63 13.83 49.03
C ALA A 56 71.91 12.54 49.47
N SER A 57 72.16 12.05 50.70
CA SER A 57 71.38 10.95 51.29
C SER A 57 69.91 11.36 51.50
N ALA A 58 69.67 12.52 52.10
CA ALA A 58 68.33 13.06 52.26
C ALA A 58 67.61 13.28 50.91
N GLY A 59 68.34 13.75 49.89
CA GLY A 59 67.81 13.85 48.53
C GLY A 59 67.46 12.49 47.91
N ALA A 60 68.24 11.45 48.19
CA ALA A 60 67.95 10.09 47.76
C ALA A 60 66.70 9.51 48.46
N ASP A 61 66.50 9.78 49.76
CA ASP A 61 65.27 9.41 50.47
C ASP A 61 64.04 10.12 49.89
N GLN A 62 64.14 11.42 49.60
CA GLN A 62 63.06 12.15 48.92
C GLN A 62 62.73 11.56 47.54
N LEU A 63 63.75 11.16 46.77
CA LEU A 63 63.57 10.50 45.48
C LEU A 63 62.88 9.14 45.63
N LYS A 64 63.26 8.36 46.64
CA LYS A 64 62.63 7.08 46.98
C LYS A 64 61.15 7.27 47.30
N ASP A 65 60.81 8.21 48.17
CA ASP A 65 59.41 8.49 48.54
C ASP A 65 58.60 8.96 47.34
N GLY A 66 59.17 9.85 46.52
CA GLY A 66 58.57 10.28 45.26
C GLY A 66 58.30 9.12 44.30
N ALA A 67 59.28 8.23 44.14
CA ALA A 67 59.15 7.02 43.31
C ALA A 67 58.13 6.04 43.87
N GLY A 68 58.04 5.88 45.19
CA GLY A 68 57.03 5.06 45.87
C GLY A 68 55.61 5.60 45.66
N ARG A 69 55.42 6.93 45.78
CA ARG A 69 54.13 7.58 45.48
C ARG A 69 53.74 7.42 44.01
N LEU A 70 54.69 7.56 43.09
CA LEU A 70 54.45 7.33 41.66
C LEU A 70 54.06 5.89 41.37
N ALA A 71 54.73 4.91 41.99
CA ALA A 71 54.38 3.49 41.84
C ALA A 71 52.94 3.21 42.33
N THR A 72 52.56 3.70 43.50
CA THR A 72 51.20 3.57 44.04
C THR A 72 50.16 4.21 43.11
N GLY A 73 50.45 5.41 42.60
CA GLY A 73 49.60 6.09 41.62
C GLY A 73 49.44 5.28 40.32
N ALA A 74 50.53 4.69 39.81
CA ALA A 74 50.51 3.84 38.63
C ALA A 74 49.67 2.57 38.84
N VAL A 75 49.76 1.93 40.01
CA VAL A 75 48.91 0.76 40.37
C VAL A 75 47.43 1.14 40.44
N ALA A 76 47.11 2.30 41.04
CA ALA A 76 45.72 2.76 41.09
C ALA A 76 45.16 3.06 39.69
N ALA A 77 45.96 3.69 38.82
CA ALA A 77 45.58 3.97 37.44
C ALA A 77 45.46 2.68 36.60
N ASP A 78 46.31 1.68 36.83
CA ASP A 78 46.22 0.35 36.23
C ASP A 78 44.90 -0.35 36.58
N ALA A 79 44.52 -0.37 37.86
CA ALA A 79 43.24 -0.91 38.30
C ALA A 79 42.04 -0.17 37.65
N GLY A 80 42.16 1.15 37.48
CA GLY A 80 41.17 1.95 36.74
C GLY A 80 41.07 1.56 35.27
N ALA A 81 42.22 1.41 34.58
CA ALA A 81 42.29 0.98 33.19
C ALA A 81 41.74 -0.44 32.98
N GLY A 82 42.02 -1.37 33.90
CA GLY A 82 41.45 -2.71 33.91
C GLY A 82 39.91 -2.69 33.99
N LYS A 83 39.35 -1.92 34.93
CA LYS A 83 37.88 -1.73 35.04
C LYS A 83 37.27 -1.14 33.77
N LEU A 84 37.94 -0.17 33.14
CA LEU A 84 37.49 0.40 31.87
C LEU A 84 37.48 -0.64 30.75
N SER A 85 38.54 -1.46 30.63
CA SER A 85 38.62 -2.54 29.64
C SER A 85 37.51 -3.57 29.82
N GLU A 86 37.25 -4.00 31.06
CA GLU A 86 36.15 -4.92 31.38
C GLU A 86 34.77 -4.31 31.06
N GLY A 87 34.57 -3.04 31.42
CA GLY A 87 33.36 -2.31 31.09
C GLY A 87 33.12 -2.25 29.58
N ALA A 88 34.14 -1.88 28.80
CA ALA A 88 34.07 -1.85 27.35
C ALA A 88 33.77 -3.22 26.74
N LYS A 89 34.38 -4.31 27.25
CA LYS A 89 34.08 -5.70 26.84
C LYS A 89 32.64 -6.09 27.12
N LYS A 90 32.07 -5.70 28.27
CA LYS A 90 30.66 -5.97 28.61
C LYS A 90 29.72 -5.22 27.66
N VAL A 91 30.00 -3.95 27.36
CA VAL A 91 29.23 -3.18 26.37
C VAL A 91 29.31 -3.82 24.99
N PHE A 92 30.51 -4.17 24.53
CA PHE A 92 30.72 -4.89 23.27
C PHE A 92 29.89 -6.18 23.20
N ALA A 93 29.93 -7.02 24.25
CA ALA A 93 29.14 -8.25 24.29
C ALA A 93 27.63 -7.97 24.26
N GLY A 94 27.16 -6.91 24.94
CA GLY A 94 25.77 -6.48 24.87
C GLY A 94 25.36 -6.05 23.46
N ILE A 95 26.22 -5.29 22.78
CA ILE A 95 25.97 -4.85 21.39
C ILE A 95 25.96 -6.06 20.45
N SER A 96 27.01 -6.89 20.50
CA SER A 96 27.22 -8.02 19.58
C SER A 96 26.16 -9.11 19.75
N ASN A 97 25.79 -9.44 20.99
CA ASN A 97 24.92 -10.59 21.26
C ASN A 97 23.43 -10.24 21.32
N LYS A 98 23.08 -8.96 21.48
CA LYS A 98 21.68 -8.52 21.65
C LYS A 98 21.29 -7.41 20.68
N LEU A 99 21.99 -6.28 20.71
CA LEU A 99 21.58 -5.10 19.94
C LEU A 99 21.71 -5.33 18.42
N ALA A 100 22.85 -5.84 17.95
CA ALA A 100 23.09 -6.08 16.52
C ALA A 100 22.15 -7.16 15.94
N PRO A 101 21.94 -8.33 16.57
CA PRO A 101 20.94 -9.29 16.09
C PRO A 101 19.50 -8.76 16.17
N GLY A 102 19.20 -7.89 17.16
CA GLY A 102 17.92 -7.21 17.26
C GLY A 102 17.68 -6.22 16.11
N ALA A 103 18.70 -5.45 15.75
CA ALA A 103 18.67 -4.54 14.61
C ALA A 103 18.50 -5.29 13.28
N ASP A 104 19.15 -6.44 13.10
CA ASP A 104 18.95 -7.29 11.91
C ASP A 104 17.51 -7.80 11.80
N LYS A 105 16.92 -8.25 12.91
CA LYS A 105 15.51 -8.68 12.93
C LYS A 105 14.56 -7.52 12.62
N LEU A 106 14.86 -6.33 13.13
CA LEU A 106 14.08 -5.14 12.86
C LEU A 106 14.18 -4.74 11.38
N GLN A 107 15.38 -4.77 10.79
CA GLN A 107 15.58 -4.54 9.36
C GLN A 107 14.77 -5.54 8.52
N ALA A 108 14.91 -6.83 8.79
CA ALA A 108 14.18 -7.86 8.06
C ALA A 108 12.65 -7.71 8.20
N GLY A 109 12.18 -7.24 9.36
CA GLY A 109 10.78 -6.88 9.58
C GLY A 109 10.35 -5.68 8.74
N ALA A 110 11.17 -4.63 8.68
CA ALA A 110 10.91 -3.43 7.89
C ALA A 110 10.92 -3.73 6.38
N ASP A 111 11.83 -4.56 5.89
CA ASP A 111 11.89 -5.01 4.49
C ASP A 111 10.64 -5.80 4.09
N LYS A 112 10.19 -6.71 4.98
CA LYS A 112 8.93 -7.46 4.78
C LYS A 112 7.72 -6.52 4.76
N LEU A 113 7.67 -5.55 5.67
CA LEU A 113 6.60 -4.55 5.70
C LEU A 113 6.60 -3.73 4.41
N SER A 114 7.77 -3.26 3.96
CA SER A 114 7.91 -2.50 2.71
C SER A 114 7.47 -3.31 1.50
N THR A 115 7.91 -4.57 1.39
CA THR A 115 7.48 -5.49 0.32
C THR A 115 5.96 -5.71 0.36
N GLY A 116 5.39 -5.90 1.55
CA GLY A 116 3.95 -6.04 1.75
C GLY A 116 3.17 -4.79 1.34
N ALA A 117 3.67 -3.59 1.69
CA ALA A 117 3.06 -2.32 1.32
C ALA A 117 3.04 -2.11 -0.20
N VAL A 118 4.18 -2.34 -0.87
CA VAL A 118 4.28 -2.32 -2.34
C VAL A 118 3.28 -3.27 -2.98
N LYS A 119 3.13 -4.49 -2.43
CA LYS A 119 2.15 -5.46 -2.94
C LYS A 119 0.71 -4.96 -2.78
N ILE A 120 0.36 -4.37 -1.64
CA ILE A 120 -0.98 -3.82 -1.39
C ILE A 120 -1.27 -2.69 -2.39
N GLU A 121 -0.35 -1.73 -2.53
CA GLU A 121 -0.47 -0.64 -3.50
C GLU A 121 -0.64 -1.16 -4.93
N THR A 122 0.16 -2.16 -5.32
CA THR A 122 0.06 -2.82 -6.62
C THR A 122 -1.31 -3.48 -6.84
N ASP A 123 -1.81 -4.23 -5.85
CA ASP A 123 -3.11 -4.90 -5.93
C ASP A 123 -4.27 -3.88 -5.96
N VAL A 124 -4.16 -2.76 -5.23
CA VAL A 124 -5.14 -1.66 -5.28
C VAL A 124 -5.16 -1.02 -6.67
N ASN A 125 -4.01 -0.63 -7.20
CA ASN A 125 -3.90 0.06 -8.48
C ASN A 125 -4.27 -0.82 -9.68
N ASN A 126 -3.89 -2.11 -9.66
CA ASN A 126 -4.01 -2.97 -10.83
C ASN A 126 -5.23 -3.90 -10.81
N LYS A 127 -5.91 -4.05 -9.67
CA LYS A 127 -7.07 -4.95 -9.54
C LYS A 127 -8.28 -4.25 -8.99
N LEU A 128 -8.16 -3.64 -7.80
CA LEU A 128 -9.33 -3.10 -7.10
C LEU A 128 -9.86 -1.83 -7.77
N ALA A 129 -9.01 -0.83 -8.02
CA ALA A 129 -9.42 0.44 -8.62
C ALA A 129 -10.05 0.25 -10.02
N PRO A 130 -9.46 -0.53 -10.95
CA PRO A 130 -10.09 -0.80 -12.24
C PRO A 130 -11.47 -1.48 -12.11
N GLY A 131 -11.61 -2.42 -11.17
CA GLY A 131 -12.90 -3.07 -10.89
C GLY A 131 -13.96 -2.09 -10.38
N VAL A 132 -13.57 -1.17 -9.49
CA VAL A 132 -14.47 -0.11 -9.00
C VAL A 132 -14.92 0.80 -10.16
N TYR A 133 -14.00 1.22 -11.03
CA TYR A 133 -14.34 2.07 -12.17
C TYR A 133 -15.27 1.37 -13.17
N GLN A 134 -15.04 0.09 -13.44
CA GLN A 134 -15.91 -0.71 -14.32
C GLN A 134 -17.32 -0.87 -13.76
N VAL A 135 -17.44 -1.12 -12.45
CA VAL A 135 -18.75 -1.25 -11.79
C VAL A 135 -19.49 0.08 -11.79
N ASP A 136 -18.82 1.20 -11.52
CA ASP A 136 -19.44 2.53 -11.59
C ASP A 136 -19.89 2.90 -13.02
N ASP A 137 -19.05 2.68 -14.04
CA ASP A 137 -19.41 2.91 -15.45
C ASP A 137 -20.59 2.01 -15.88
N GLY A 138 -20.57 0.74 -15.49
CA GLY A 138 -21.65 -0.21 -15.72
C GLY A 138 -22.96 0.23 -15.06
N ALA A 139 -22.90 0.71 -13.81
CA ALA A 139 -24.06 1.22 -13.09
C ALA A 139 -24.63 2.49 -13.75
N GLN A 140 -23.78 3.41 -14.20
CA GLN A 140 -24.21 4.62 -14.91
C GLN A 140 -24.86 4.27 -16.26
N LYS A 141 -24.28 3.35 -17.03
CA LYS A 141 -24.86 2.88 -18.30
C LYS A 141 -26.20 2.19 -18.09
N LEU A 142 -26.31 1.35 -17.06
CA LEU A 142 -27.56 0.69 -16.70
C LEU A 142 -28.63 1.71 -16.30
N ALA A 143 -28.28 2.72 -15.51
CA ALA A 143 -29.19 3.81 -15.14
C ALA A 143 -29.66 4.60 -16.37
N ALA A 144 -28.75 4.93 -17.29
CA ALA A 144 -29.10 5.60 -18.55
C ALA A 144 -30.04 4.75 -19.41
N GLY A 145 -29.77 3.45 -19.55
CA GLY A 145 -30.64 2.52 -20.28
C GLY A 145 -32.02 2.35 -19.64
N ALA A 146 -32.10 2.31 -18.30
CA ALA A 146 -33.37 2.26 -17.57
C ALA A 146 -34.22 3.53 -17.82
N VAL A 147 -33.59 4.72 -17.83
CA VAL A 147 -34.25 5.98 -18.17
C VAL A 147 -34.75 5.98 -19.62
N GLN A 148 -33.96 5.49 -20.56
CA GLN A 148 -34.37 5.38 -21.97
C GLN A 148 -35.58 4.44 -22.14
N LEU A 149 -35.55 3.27 -21.49
CA LEU A 149 -36.68 2.33 -21.53
C LEU A 149 -37.94 2.93 -20.88
N SER A 150 -37.79 3.63 -19.75
CA SER A 150 -38.88 4.38 -19.12
C SER A 150 -39.48 5.42 -20.08
N ALA A 151 -38.64 6.18 -20.78
CA ALA A 151 -39.09 7.18 -21.74
C ALA A 151 -39.85 6.54 -22.92
N ALA A 152 -39.39 5.38 -23.41
CA ALA A 152 -40.06 4.64 -24.48
C ALA A 152 -41.42 4.03 -24.05
N LEU A 153 -41.65 3.84 -22.74
CA LEU A 153 -42.89 3.29 -22.17
C LEU A 153 -43.82 4.36 -21.60
N THR A 154 -43.40 5.62 -21.57
CA THR A 154 -44.21 6.72 -21.03
C THR A 154 -44.99 7.36 -22.19
N PRO A 155 -46.33 7.33 -22.19
CA PRO A 155 -47.12 7.95 -23.25
C PRO A 155 -46.83 9.45 -23.38
N THR A 156 -46.78 9.96 -24.59
CA THR A 156 -46.66 11.40 -24.83
C THR A 156 -48.03 12.03 -25.07
N ALA A 157 -48.15 13.34 -24.81
CA ALA A 157 -49.41 14.05 -25.03
C ALA A 157 -49.88 14.02 -26.50
N SER A 158 -48.95 13.90 -27.45
CA SER A 158 -49.23 13.83 -28.88
C SER A 158 -49.56 12.39 -29.34
N GLY A 159 -49.24 11.38 -28.53
CA GLY A 159 -49.56 9.98 -28.81
C GLY A 159 -48.90 9.42 -30.08
N ASN A 160 -47.85 10.08 -30.60
CA ASN A 160 -47.22 9.76 -31.88
C ASN A 160 -45.70 9.97 -31.89
N ALA A 161 -45.06 9.95 -30.72
CA ALA A 161 -43.61 10.08 -30.66
C ALA A 161 -42.91 8.87 -31.30
N GLU A 162 -41.88 9.16 -32.08
CA GLU A 162 -41.07 8.12 -32.73
C GLU A 162 -40.38 7.26 -31.66
N ASN A 163 -40.37 5.93 -31.87
CA ASN A 163 -39.81 4.94 -30.94
C ASN A 163 -40.46 4.90 -29.54
N ASN A 164 -41.64 5.50 -29.36
CA ASN A 164 -42.43 5.36 -28.15
C ASN A 164 -43.41 4.18 -28.27
N LEU A 165 -43.18 3.13 -27.48
CA LEU A 165 -43.94 1.88 -27.52
C LEU A 165 -45.37 2.08 -26.99
N ALA A 166 -45.55 2.92 -25.98
CA ALA A 166 -46.86 3.19 -25.39
C ALA A 166 -47.77 3.98 -26.34
N ASP A 167 -47.22 4.97 -27.04
CA ASP A 167 -47.88 5.72 -28.10
C ASP A 167 -48.26 4.79 -29.28
N GLY A 168 -47.32 3.96 -29.75
CA GLY A 168 -47.59 2.98 -30.80
C GLY A 168 -48.70 1.98 -30.45
N ALA A 169 -48.73 1.49 -29.21
CA ALA A 169 -49.81 0.62 -28.73
C ALA A 169 -51.16 1.35 -28.68
N THR A 170 -51.16 2.62 -28.26
CA THR A 170 -52.35 3.47 -28.22
C THR A 170 -52.92 3.70 -29.62
N GLN A 171 -52.06 4.02 -30.60
CA GLN A 171 -52.45 4.18 -32.00
C GLN A 171 -52.99 2.89 -32.60
N LEU A 172 -52.32 1.77 -32.36
CA LEU A 172 -52.76 0.47 -32.85
C LEU A 172 -54.14 0.10 -32.28
N ASN A 173 -54.37 0.37 -30.99
CA ASN A 173 -55.66 0.16 -30.36
C ASN A 173 -56.77 1.06 -30.93
N ALA A 174 -56.47 2.34 -31.18
CA ALA A 174 -57.39 3.26 -31.83
C ALA A 174 -57.75 2.78 -33.25
N GLY A 175 -56.75 2.37 -34.04
CA GLY A 175 -56.96 1.81 -35.38
C GLY A 175 -57.77 0.51 -35.37
N ALA A 176 -57.49 -0.40 -34.43
CA ALA A 176 -58.25 -1.64 -34.27
C ALA A 176 -59.71 -1.39 -33.88
N THR A 177 -59.96 -0.40 -33.01
CA THR A 177 -61.31 0.02 -32.62
C THR A 177 -62.07 0.60 -33.81
N GLN A 178 -61.43 1.49 -34.59
CA GLN A 178 -62.01 2.07 -35.79
C GLN A 178 -62.33 1.00 -36.85
N LEU A 179 -61.40 0.06 -37.07
CA LEU A 179 -61.60 -1.06 -37.98
C LEU A 179 -62.78 -1.94 -37.53
N ASN A 180 -62.90 -2.20 -36.22
CA ASN A 180 -64.03 -2.96 -35.67
C ASN A 180 -65.37 -2.24 -35.85
N SER A 181 -65.41 -0.91 -35.65
CA SER A 181 -66.60 -0.11 -35.95
C SER A 181 -66.98 -0.18 -37.43
N GLY A 182 -66.01 -0.05 -38.33
CA GLY A 182 -66.24 -0.17 -39.77
C GLY A 182 -66.72 -1.56 -40.19
N ALA A 183 -66.15 -2.63 -39.61
CA ALA A 183 -66.61 -4.00 -39.83
C ALA A 183 -68.04 -4.21 -39.33
N GLY A 184 -68.41 -3.58 -38.21
CA GLY A 184 -69.79 -3.57 -37.72
C GLY A 184 -70.78 -2.86 -38.64
N GLN A 185 -70.37 -1.74 -39.25
CA GLN A 185 -71.18 -1.04 -40.26
C GLN A 185 -71.36 -1.91 -41.52
N LEU A 186 -70.29 -2.56 -42.00
CA LEU A 186 -70.36 -3.49 -43.12
C LEU A 186 -71.29 -4.66 -42.82
N ASN A 187 -71.19 -5.24 -41.61
CA ASN A 187 -72.04 -6.34 -41.18
C ASN A 187 -73.53 -5.93 -41.16
N ALA A 188 -73.84 -4.75 -40.62
CA ALA A 188 -75.19 -4.20 -40.63
C ALA A 188 -75.72 -3.97 -42.05
N GLY A 189 -74.89 -3.42 -42.95
CA GLY A 189 -75.26 -3.21 -44.36
C GLY A 189 -75.46 -4.54 -45.12
N ALA A 190 -74.63 -5.54 -44.85
CA ALA A 190 -74.77 -6.87 -45.42
C ALA A 190 -76.06 -7.57 -44.94
N ALA A 191 -76.40 -7.42 -43.65
CA ALA A 191 -77.67 -7.89 -43.12
C ALA A 191 -78.87 -7.21 -43.78
N GLN A 192 -78.79 -5.90 -44.06
CA GLN A 192 -79.83 -5.18 -44.79
C GLN A 192 -79.97 -5.67 -46.24
N LEU A 193 -78.86 -5.91 -46.93
CA LEU A 193 -78.84 -6.45 -48.29
C LEU A 193 -79.46 -7.85 -48.33
N ASP A 194 -79.10 -8.71 -47.38
CA ASP A 194 -79.64 -10.06 -47.23
C ASP A 194 -81.17 -10.03 -47.04
N ASN A 195 -81.66 -9.24 -46.08
CA ASN A 195 -83.09 -9.03 -45.88
C ASN A 195 -83.79 -8.47 -47.14
N GLY A 196 -83.15 -7.53 -47.85
CA GLY A 196 -83.66 -6.97 -49.10
C GLY A 196 -83.74 -8.02 -50.22
N ALA A 197 -82.71 -8.85 -50.36
CA ALA A 197 -82.64 -9.92 -51.34
C ALA A 197 -83.69 -11.00 -51.05
N ALA A 198 -83.89 -11.38 -49.79
CA ALA A 198 -84.95 -12.30 -49.38
C ALA A 198 -86.35 -11.75 -49.71
N ARG A 199 -86.60 -10.46 -49.46
CA ARG A 199 -87.86 -9.79 -49.84
C ARG A 199 -88.05 -9.77 -51.36
N LEU A 200 -87.00 -9.46 -52.12
CA LEU A 200 -87.04 -9.44 -53.58
C LEU A 200 -87.30 -10.84 -54.14
N ASN A 201 -86.65 -11.86 -53.58
CA ASN A 201 -86.84 -13.27 -53.94
C ASN A 201 -88.26 -13.77 -53.64
N THR A 202 -88.84 -13.33 -52.51
CA THR A 202 -90.26 -13.57 -52.18
C THR A 202 -91.18 -12.93 -53.22
N GLY A 203 -90.92 -11.68 -53.61
CA GLY A 203 -91.67 -10.98 -54.66
C GLY A 203 -91.54 -11.64 -56.03
N ALA A 204 -90.34 -12.08 -56.41
CA ALA A 204 -90.10 -12.81 -57.66
C ALA A 204 -90.83 -14.16 -57.68
N THR A 205 -90.84 -14.89 -56.56
CA THR A 205 -91.60 -16.12 -56.40
C THR A 205 -93.12 -15.88 -56.51
N ALA A 206 -93.61 -14.78 -55.92
CA ALA A 206 -95.01 -14.38 -56.05
C ALA A 206 -95.37 -13.98 -57.49
N LEU A 207 -94.48 -13.28 -58.20
CA LEU A 207 -94.64 -12.94 -59.62
C LEU A 207 -94.68 -14.21 -60.47
N ALA A 208 -93.74 -15.13 -60.28
CA ALA A 208 -93.71 -16.43 -60.97
C ALA A 208 -95.02 -17.20 -60.73
N SER A 209 -95.47 -17.30 -59.48
CA SER A 209 -96.75 -17.93 -59.13
C SER A 209 -97.95 -17.21 -59.76
N GLY A 210 -97.92 -15.88 -59.84
CA GLY A 210 -98.94 -15.08 -60.53
C GLY A 210 -98.99 -15.35 -62.03
N THR A 211 -97.83 -15.48 -62.68
CA THR A 211 -97.74 -15.87 -64.09
C THR A 211 -98.19 -17.31 -64.31
N ASP A 212 -97.88 -18.23 -63.40
CA ASP A 212 -98.38 -19.61 -63.44
C ASP A 212 -99.90 -19.64 -63.31
N ARG A 213 -100.49 -18.79 -62.46
CA ARG A 213 -101.95 -18.64 -62.36
C ARG A 213 -102.57 -18.02 -63.61
N LEU A 214 -101.93 -17.03 -64.22
CA LEU A 214 -102.36 -16.47 -65.51
C LEU A 214 -102.36 -17.54 -66.61
N LYS A 215 -101.38 -18.45 -66.58
CA LYS A 215 -101.37 -19.65 -67.43
C LYS A 215 -102.48 -20.65 -67.05
N GLY A 216 -102.67 -20.88 -65.75
CA GLY A 216 -103.55 -21.91 -65.18
C GLY A 216 -105.05 -21.62 -65.18
N TYR A 217 -105.53 -20.53 -65.79
CA TYR A 217 -106.91 -20.54 -66.28
C TYR A 217 -107.03 -21.73 -67.23
N GLN A 218 -107.90 -22.69 -66.91
CA GLN A 218 -107.98 -23.97 -67.62
C GLN A 218 -108.01 -23.78 -69.15
N GLY A 219 -107.26 -24.62 -69.86
CA GLY A 219 -107.29 -24.76 -71.32
C GLY A 219 -108.72 -24.95 -71.83
N ALA A 220 -108.94 -24.79 -73.15
CA ALA A 220 -110.21 -25.19 -73.76
C ALA A 220 -110.48 -26.66 -73.37
N ASN A 221 -111.68 -26.95 -72.84
CA ASN A 221 -112.10 -28.28 -72.39
C ASN A 221 -111.38 -28.87 -71.16
N ASN A 222 -110.82 -28.06 -70.26
CA ASN A 222 -110.22 -28.50 -68.99
C ASN A 222 -108.95 -29.39 -69.13
N ASP A 223 -108.24 -29.34 -70.26
CA ASP A 223 -106.98 -30.08 -70.45
C ASP A 223 -105.76 -29.25 -70.01
N PRO A 224 -105.01 -29.65 -68.95
CA PRO A 224 -103.80 -28.97 -68.50
C PRO A 224 -102.63 -29.02 -69.50
N ALA A 225 -102.64 -29.97 -70.44
CA ALA A 225 -101.59 -30.11 -71.45
C ALA A 225 -101.79 -29.21 -72.68
N ALA A 226 -102.98 -28.62 -72.84
CA ALA A 226 -103.39 -27.88 -74.05
C ALA A 226 -103.04 -26.38 -74.06
N GLY A 227 -102.35 -25.87 -73.04
CA GLY A 227 -101.84 -24.49 -72.98
C GLY A 227 -102.53 -23.63 -71.92
N THR A 228 -102.34 -22.30 -72.04
CA THR A 228 -102.82 -21.32 -71.06
C THR A 228 -104.29 -20.97 -71.25
N GLY A 229 -104.96 -20.35 -70.27
CA GLY A 229 -106.35 -19.86 -70.47
C GLY A 229 -106.47 -18.75 -71.52
N THR A 230 -105.38 -18.05 -71.83
CA THR A 230 -105.29 -17.13 -72.97
C THR A 230 -105.15 -17.91 -74.29
N ALA A 231 -104.46 -19.06 -74.27
CA ALA A 231 -104.47 -20.01 -75.39
C ALA A 231 -105.85 -20.67 -75.56
N ALA A 232 -106.59 -20.94 -74.48
CA ALA A 232 -107.97 -21.42 -74.52
C ALA A 232 -108.92 -20.39 -75.15
N LEU A 233 -108.78 -19.12 -74.76
CA LEU A 233 -109.52 -18.00 -75.34
C LEU A 233 -109.18 -17.82 -76.83
N ALA A 234 -107.89 -17.88 -77.19
CA ALA A 234 -107.44 -17.85 -78.58
C ALA A 234 -108.02 -19.03 -79.37
N GLN A 235 -107.94 -20.26 -78.86
CA GLN A 235 -108.52 -21.45 -79.49
C GLN A 235 -110.05 -21.34 -79.63
N GLY A 236 -110.76 -20.84 -78.62
CA GLY A 236 -112.21 -20.61 -78.67
C GLY A 236 -112.62 -19.52 -79.65
N LEU A 237 -111.83 -18.44 -79.76
CA LEU A 237 -112.00 -17.38 -80.75
C LEU A 237 -111.66 -17.83 -82.16
N GLN A 238 -110.63 -18.68 -82.31
CA GLN A 238 -110.29 -19.33 -83.58
C GLN A 238 -111.44 -20.24 -84.03
N ALA A 239 -111.99 -21.06 -83.13
CA ALA A 239 -113.16 -21.89 -83.42
C ALA A 239 -114.40 -21.06 -83.79
N LEU A 240 -114.61 -19.91 -83.13
CA LEU A 240 -115.67 -18.95 -83.48
C LEU A 240 -115.39 -18.24 -84.82
N ALA A 241 -114.13 -17.90 -85.12
CA ALA A 241 -113.70 -17.34 -86.39
C ALA A 241 -113.97 -18.35 -87.52
N ASP A 242 -113.62 -19.61 -87.30
CA ASP A 242 -113.82 -20.72 -88.24
C ASP A 242 -115.32 -20.99 -88.45
N ALA A 243 -116.14 -20.97 -87.39
CA ALA A 243 -117.60 -21.09 -87.46
C ALA A 243 -118.26 -19.90 -88.19
N ALA A 244 -117.80 -18.66 -87.95
CA ALA A 244 -118.23 -17.47 -88.68
C ALA A 244 -117.79 -17.49 -90.16
N SER A 245 -116.84 -18.37 -90.52
CA SER A 245 -116.37 -18.62 -91.88
C SER A 245 -117.14 -19.72 -92.61
N GLY A 246 -117.81 -20.61 -91.88
CA GLY A 246 -118.37 -21.87 -92.38
C GLY A 246 -119.87 -22.04 -92.11
N ALA A 247 -120.72 -21.31 -92.85
CA ALA A 247 -122.07 -21.69 -93.31
C ALA A 247 -122.78 -20.44 -93.87
N GLY A 248 -123.40 -20.54 -95.05
CA GLY A 248 -123.91 -19.42 -95.82
C GLY A 248 -125.10 -18.65 -95.19
N GLY A 249 -125.12 -17.33 -95.41
CA GLY A 249 -126.27 -16.40 -95.32
C GLY A 249 -126.92 -16.29 -93.94
N LEU A 250 -126.88 -15.16 -93.23
CA LEU A 250 -127.88 -14.08 -93.42
C LEU A 250 -127.57 -12.81 -92.60
N ILE A 251 -126.30 -12.51 -92.26
CA ILE A 251 -125.92 -11.28 -91.54
C ILE A 251 -124.71 -10.61 -92.25
N PRO A 252 -124.61 -9.28 -92.32
CA PRO A 252 -123.40 -8.61 -92.82
C PRO A 252 -122.24 -8.82 -91.83
N LEU A 253 -121.53 -9.94 -91.96
CA LEU A 253 -120.55 -10.43 -90.99
C LEU A 253 -119.10 -10.01 -91.26
N GLY A 254 -118.79 -9.27 -92.33
CA GLY A 254 -117.41 -8.85 -92.64
C GLY A 254 -116.74 -8.11 -91.48
N VAL A 255 -117.44 -7.13 -90.90
CA VAL A 255 -116.97 -6.36 -89.73
C VAL A 255 -116.86 -7.23 -88.47
N LEU A 256 -117.72 -8.24 -88.31
CA LEU A 256 -117.67 -9.14 -87.15
C LEU A 256 -116.49 -10.12 -87.27
N LYS A 257 -116.21 -10.62 -88.48
CA LYS A 257 -115.08 -11.51 -88.76
C LYS A 257 -113.74 -10.82 -88.54
N ASP A 258 -113.57 -9.59 -89.00
CA ASP A 258 -112.35 -8.81 -88.75
C ASP A 258 -112.15 -8.55 -87.24
N LYS A 259 -113.23 -8.26 -86.52
CA LYS A 259 -113.21 -8.12 -85.04
C LYS A 259 -112.83 -9.43 -84.34
N ILE A 260 -113.36 -10.58 -84.78
CA ILE A 260 -113.02 -11.89 -84.21
C ILE A 260 -111.56 -12.25 -84.51
N ASN A 261 -111.08 -12.03 -85.74
CA ASN A 261 -109.69 -12.28 -86.11
C ASN A 261 -108.72 -11.38 -85.33
N ALA A 262 -109.06 -10.09 -85.15
CA ALA A 262 -108.28 -9.18 -84.32
C ALA A 262 -108.26 -9.62 -82.84
N LEU A 263 -109.38 -10.11 -82.33
CA LEU A 263 -109.48 -10.63 -80.97
C LEU A 263 -108.69 -11.93 -80.78
N ASN A 264 -108.71 -12.82 -81.78
CA ASN A 264 -107.92 -14.04 -81.79
C ASN A 264 -106.41 -13.76 -81.84
N LYS A 265 -105.99 -12.83 -82.71
CA LYS A 265 -104.60 -12.33 -82.73
C LYS A 265 -104.21 -11.73 -81.37
N GLY A 266 -105.08 -10.90 -80.78
CA GLY A 266 -104.85 -10.33 -79.45
C GLY A 266 -104.73 -11.39 -78.35
N ALA A 267 -105.48 -12.48 -78.43
CA ALA A 267 -105.40 -13.59 -77.49
C ALA A 267 -104.10 -14.41 -77.64
N HIS A 268 -103.64 -14.66 -78.88
CA HIS A 268 -102.33 -15.25 -79.15
C HIS A 268 -101.17 -14.35 -78.71
N ASP A 269 -101.24 -13.05 -79.00
CA ASP A 269 -100.23 -12.07 -78.57
C ASP A 269 -100.17 -12.00 -77.02
N LEU A 270 -101.32 -12.10 -76.35
CA LEU A 270 -101.41 -12.18 -74.89
C LEU A 270 -100.81 -13.47 -74.32
N ASP A 271 -101.06 -14.63 -74.94
CA ASP A 271 -100.46 -15.91 -74.53
C ASP A 271 -98.94 -15.89 -74.70
N ALA A 272 -98.45 -15.41 -75.85
CA ALA A 272 -97.03 -15.23 -76.10
C ALA A 272 -96.40 -14.27 -75.07
N GLY A 273 -97.06 -13.14 -74.79
CA GLY A 273 -96.64 -12.20 -73.75
C GLY A 273 -96.63 -12.80 -72.34
N ALA A 274 -97.62 -13.63 -71.99
CA ALA A 274 -97.66 -14.35 -70.73
C ALA A 274 -96.54 -15.41 -70.62
N GLY A 275 -96.22 -16.09 -71.73
CA GLY A 275 -95.10 -17.01 -71.83
C GLY A 275 -93.75 -16.31 -71.63
N GLN A 276 -93.56 -15.16 -72.26
CA GLN A 276 -92.37 -14.32 -72.08
C GLN A 276 -92.25 -13.81 -70.65
N LEU A 277 -93.35 -13.35 -70.05
CA LEU A 277 -93.38 -12.86 -68.67
C LEU A 277 -93.04 -13.98 -67.67
N GLN A 278 -93.53 -15.20 -67.86
CA GLN A 278 -93.20 -16.34 -67.01
C GLN A 278 -91.71 -16.71 -67.12
N ALA A 279 -91.17 -16.77 -68.34
CA ALA A 279 -89.76 -17.03 -68.55
C ALA A 279 -88.89 -15.96 -67.87
N GLY A 280 -89.28 -14.68 -68.02
CA GLY A 280 -88.66 -13.56 -67.33
C GLY A 280 -88.78 -13.65 -65.80
N ALA A 281 -89.94 -14.07 -65.27
CA ALA A 281 -90.16 -14.26 -63.83
C ALA A 281 -89.32 -15.40 -63.26
N GLY A 282 -89.18 -16.52 -63.98
CA GLY A 282 -88.31 -17.63 -63.60
C GLY A 282 -86.83 -17.24 -63.61
N GLN A 283 -86.39 -16.47 -64.62
CA GLN A 283 -85.05 -15.89 -64.66
C GLN A 283 -84.80 -14.91 -63.51
N LEU A 284 -85.78 -14.06 -63.21
CA LEU A 284 -85.72 -13.14 -62.07
C LEU A 284 -85.62 -13.91 -60.76
N GLN A 285 -86.46 -14.91 -60.53
CA GLN A 285 -86.44 -15.75 -59.32
C GLN A 285 -85.08 -16.45 -59.15
N ALA A 286 -84.54 -17.05 -60.21
CA ALA A 286 -83.22 -17.67 -60.16
C ALA A 286 -82.11 -16.64 -59.86
N GLY A 287 -82.20 -15.45 -60.46
CA GLY A 287 -81.29 -14.33 -60.20
C GLY A 287 -81.37 -13.83 -58.75
N THR A 288 -82.57 -13.68 -58.21
CA THR A 288 -82.79 -13.22 -56.83
C THR A 288 -82.42 -14.26 -55.79
N GLY A 289 -82.59 -15.55 -56.10
CA GLY A 289 -82.08 -16.63 -55.26
C GLY A 289 -80.55 -16.61 -55.17
N ARG A 290 -79.86 -16.44 -56.31
CA ARG A 290 -78.38 -16.28 -56.31
C ARG A 290 -77.94 -15.03 -55.56
N LEU A 291 -78.66 -13.92 -55.70
CA LEU A 291 -78.39 -12.68 -54.95
C LEU A 291 -78.55 -12.90 -53.44
N GLN A 292 -79.63 -13.58 -53.02
CA GLN A 292 -79.87 -13.88 -51.61
C GLN A 292 -78.74 -14.73 -51.03
N THR A 293 -78.36 -15.85 -51.69
CA THR A 293 -77.22 -16.67 -51.22
C THR A 293 -75.92 -15.86 -51.15
N GLY A 294 -75.65 -15.00 -52.13
CA GLY A 294 -74.49 -14.12 -52.10
C GLY A 294 -74.53 -13.11 -50.94
N ALA A 295 -75.71 -12.58 -50.63
CA ALA A 295 -75.91 -11.65 -49.52
C ALA A 295 -75.79 -12.32 -48.15
N GLU A 296 -76.31 -13.55 -47.98
CA GLU A 296 -76.14 -14.37 -46.78
C GLU A 296 -74.65 -14.69 -46.53
N GLN A 297 -73.91 -15.04 -47.58
CA GLN A 297 -72.46 -15.26 -47.51
C GLN A 297 -71.70 -13.99 -47.11
N LEU A 298 -72.05 -12.84 -47.71
CA LEU A 298 -71.45 -11.55 -47.37
C LEU A 298 -71.73 -11.17 -45.92
N HIS A 299 -72.97 -11.35 -45.46
CA HIS A 299 -73.39 -11.09 -44.08
C HIS A 299 -72.60 -11.97 -43.09
N THR A 300 -72.50 -13.26 -43.36
CA THR A 300 -71.70 -14.19 -42.54
C THR A 300 -70.22 -13.80 -42.50
N GLY A 301 -69.64 -13.47 -43.66
CA GLY A 301 -68.24 -13.03 -43.75
C GLY A 301 -67.98 -11.70 -43.03
N ALA A 302 -68.90 -10.75 -43.12
CA ALA A 302 -68.82 -9.48 -42.42
C ALA A 302 -68.94 -9.65 -40.90
N ALA A 303 -69.80 -10.55 -40.43
CA ALA A 303 -69.89 -10.91 -39.02
C ALA A 303 -68.58 -11.57 -38.50
N GLN A 304 -67.97 -12.46 -39.29
CA GLN A 304 -66.68 -13.04 -38.94
C GLN A 304 -65.57 -11.99 -38.88
N LEU A 305 -65.53 -11.06 -39.85
CA LEU A 305 -64.60 -9.94 -39.86
C LEU A 305 -64.76 -9.09 -38.60
N GLN A 306 -66.00 -8.68 -38.28
CA GLN A 306 -66.30 -7.90 -37.08
C GLN A 306 -65.82 -8.60 -35.80
N ASN A 307 -66.09 -9.90 -35.65
CA ASN A 307 -65.60 -10.66 -34.51
C ASN A 307 -64.06 -10.72 -34.46
N GLY A 308 -63.40 -10.90 -35.61
CA GLY A 308 -61.94 -10.90 -35.70
C GLY A 308 -61.33 -9.55 -35.31
N THR A 309 -61.90 -8.45 -35.79
CA THR A 309 -61.45 -7.08 -35.48
C THR A 309 -61.74 -6.70 -34.03
N GLY A 310 -62.81 -7.22 -33.43
CA GLY A 310 -63.09 -7.08 -32.00
C GLY A 310 -62.01 -7.75 -31.14
N ARG A 311 -61.63 -9.00 -31.47
CA ARG A 311 -60.53 -9.69 -30.80
C ARG A 311 -59.19 -8.97 -30.96
N LEU A 312 -58.95 -8.36 -32.12
CA LEU A 312 -57.76 -7.54 -32.34
C LEU A 312 -57.75 -6.31 -31.40
N ALA A 313 -58.87 -5.59 -31.31
CA ALA A 313 -59.03 -4.44 -30.42
C ALA A 313 -58.83 -4.83 -28.94
N ASP A 314 -59.38 -5.95 -28.49
CA ASP A 314 -59.17 -6.46 -27.14
C ASP A 314 -57.69 -6.79 -26.87
N GLY A 315 -57.01 -7.37 -27.86
CA GLY A 315 -55.59 -7.70 -27.77
C GLY A 315 -54.72 -6.44 -27.65
N THR A 316 -55.01 -5.40 -28.43
CA THR A 316 -54.28 -4.14 -28.42
C THR A 316 -54.54 -3.32 -27.15
N ALA A 317 -55.74 -3.43 -26.57
CA ALA A 317 -56.05 -2.85 -25.27
C ALA A 317 -55.24 -3.52 -24.15
N LYS A 318 -55.12 -4.86 -24.16
CA LYS A 318 -54.26 -5.60 -23.22
C LYS A 318 -52.78 -5.23 -23.35
N LEU A 319 -52.28 -5.05 -24.58
CA LEU A 319 -50.91 -4.60 -24.83
C LEU A 319 -50.67 -3.22 -24.22
N THR A 320 -51.58 -2.27 -24.45
CA THR A 320 -51.51 -0.92 -23.89
C THR A 320 -51.49 -0.94 -22.36
N ALA A 321 -52.37 -1.73 -21.73
CA ALA A 321 -52.39 -1.92 -20.28
C ALA A 321 -51.09 -2.56 -19.75
N GLY A 322 -50.54 -3.54 -20.46
CA GLY A 322 -49.27 -4.17 -20.13
C GLY A 322 -48.10 -3.19 -20.12
N PHE A 323 -48.02 -2.29 -21.11
CA PHE A 323 -47.00 -1.23 -21.12
C PHE A 323 -47.19 -0.22 -20.00
N ALA A 324 -48.43 0.14 -19.66
CA ALA A 324 -48.71 1.00 -18.50
C ALA A 324 -48.21 0.36 -17.18
N THR A 325 -48.57 -0.91 -16.93
CA THR A 325 -48.10 -1.64 -15.73
C THR A 325 -46.58 -1.79 -15.70
N LEU A 326 -45.95 -2.07 -16.85
CA LEU A 326 -44.49 -2.16 -16.93
C LEU A 326 -43.84 -0.80 -16.64
N GLY A 327 -44.38 0.28 -17.22
CA GLY A 327 -43.94 1.65 -16.97
C GLY A 327 -44.05 2.05 -15.50
N GLU A 328 -45.16 1.73 -14.83
CA GLU A 328 -45.35 1.95 -13.38
C GLU A 328 -44.30 1.21 -12.56
N LYS A 329 -44.06 -0.08 -12.84
CA LYS A 329 -43.05 -0.87 -12.13
C LYS A 329 -41.63 -0.38 -12.39
N LEU A 330 -41.33 0.07 -13.62
CA LEU A 330 -40.02 0.64 -13.95
C LEU A 330 -39.76 1.93 -13.17
N ASN A 331 -40.80 2.76 -13.02
CA ASN A 331 -40.72 4.12 -12.50
C ASN A 331 -41.17 4.29 -11.05
N SER A 332 -41.45 3.20 -10.32
CA SER A 332 -41.78 3.27 -8.88
C SER A 332 -40.75 4.11 -8.13
N GLN A 333 -41.23 5.12 -7.41
CA GLN A 333 -40.42 6.03 -6.60
C GLN A 333 -40.40 5.65 -5.12
N ASP A 334 -41.01 4.52 -4.73
CA ASP A 334 -40.98 4.04 -3.35
C ASP A 334 -39.54 3.66 -2.96
N PRO A 335 -38.92 4.30 -1.97
CA PRO A 335 -37.56 3.96 -1.53
C PRO A 335 -37.42 2.52 -1.00
N ASN A 336 -38.51 1.91 -0.52
CA ASN A 336 -38.50 0.54 0.00
C ASN A 336 -38.75 -0.50 -1.10
N THR A 337 -39.39 -0.11 -2.19
CA THR A 337 -39.62 -0.95 -3.39
C THR A 337 -39.33 -0.16 -4.67
N PRO A 338 -38.07 0.26 -4.87
CA PRO A 338 -37.73 1.15 -5.97
C PRO A 338 -37.95 0.45 -7.30
N GLY A 339 -38.47 1.19 -8.27
CA GLY A 339 -38.50 0.75 -9.65
C GLY A 339 -37.09 0.64 -10.21
N VAL A 340 -36.95 0.00 -11.38
CA VAL A 340 -35.62 -0.20 -12.01
C VAL A 340 -34.91 1.13 -12.23
N VAL A 341 -35.62 2.20 -12.60
CA VAL A 341 -35.00 3.53 -12.81
C VAL A 341 -34.40 4.07 -11.52
N LEU A 342 -35.19 4.16 -10.45
CA LEU A 342 -34.69 4.67 -9.17
C LEU A 342 -33.62 3.74 -8.57
N GLY A 343 -33.81 2.42 -8.64
CA GLY A 343 -32.86 1.44 -8.11
C GLY A 343 -31.49 1.52 -8.79
N THR A 344 -31.47 1.69 -10.11
CA THR A 344 -30.21 1.84 -10.88
C THR A 344 -29.55 3.20 -10.66
N GLN A 345 -30.32 4.27 -10.44
CA GLN A 345 -29.78 5.57 -10.01
C GLN A 345 -29.15 5.51 -8.63
N LEU A 346 -29.79 4.82 -7.67
CA LEU A 346 -29.23 4.61 -6.33
C LEU A 346 -27.96 3.78 -6.39
N LEU A 347 -27.92 2.74 -7.23
CA LEU A 347 -26.72 1.95 -7.48
C LEU A 347 -25.59 2.81 -8.08
N ALA A 348 -25.88 3.64 -9.08
CA ALA A 348 -24.92 4.57 -9.67
C ALA A 348 -24.40 5.58 -8.63
N ALA A 349 -25.27 6.15 -7.81
CA ALA A 349 -24.87 7.04 -6.72
C ALA A 349 -23.99 6.33 -5.68
N GLY A 350 -24.32 5.09 -5.32
CA GLY A 350 -23.54 4.27 -4.39
C GLY A 350 -22.15 3.93 -4.93
N THR A 351 -22.07 3.50 -6.18
CA THR A 351 -20.79 3.17 -6.86
C THR A 351 -19.92 4.41 -7.05
N SER A 352 -20.52 5.58 -7.30
CA SER A 352 -19.79 6.85 -7.35
C SER A 352 -19.20 7.25 -6.00
N LYS A 353 -19.89 6.98 -4.88
CA LYS A 353 -19.31 7.17 -3.53
C LYS A 353 -18.13 6.24 -3.28
N ILE A 354 -18.20 4.98 -3.74
CA ILE A 354 -17.08 4.03 -3.64
C ILE A 354 -15.88 4.53 -4.47
N ARG A 355 -16.12 5.04 -5.67
CA ARG A 355 -15.06 5.67 -6.49
C ARG A 355 -14.42 6.85 -5.78
N VAL A 356 -15.20 7.74 -5.17
CA VAL A 356 -14.65 8.84 -4.34
C VAL A 356 -13.84 8.29 -3.16
N GLY A 357 -14.26 7.20 -2.53
CA GLY A 357 -13.44 6.53 -1.50
C GLY A 357 -12.12 5.96 -2.03
N MET A 358 -12.09 5.54 -3.30
CA MET A 358 -10.88 5.04 -3.98
C MET A 358 -9.91 6.18 -4.31
N ASP A 359 -10.41 7.22 -4.98
CA ASP A 359 -9.62 8.30 -5.58
C ASP A 359 -9.35 9.45 -4.60
N GLY A 360 -10.19 9.57 -3.57
CA GLY A 360 -10.24 10.71 -2.66
C GLY A 360 -11.30 11.73 -3.07
N VAL A 361 -11.55 12.67 -2.16
CA VAL A 361 -12.44 13.80 -2.44
C VAL A 361 -11.68 14.76 -3.37
N PRO A 362 -12.20 15.06 -4.57
CA PRO A 362 -11.48 15.91 -5.53
C PRO A 362 -11.15 17.29 -4.93
N GLY A 363 -9.87 17.65 -4.97
CA GLY A 363 -9.38 18.93 -4.44
C GLY A 363 -9.21 19.00 -2.92
N ASP A 364 -9.44 17.90 -2.20
CA ASP A 364 -9.30 17.84 -0.74
C ASP A 364 -8.16 16.90 -0.33
N PRO A 365 -6.98 17.44 0.02
CA PRO A 365 -5.83 16.65 0.43
C PRO A 365 -6.01 15.98 1.80
N GLU A 366 -6.98 16.39 2.62
CA GLU A 366 -7.28 15.72 3.91
C GLU A 366 -8.01 14.38 3.70
N HIS A 367 -8.57 14.15 2.51
CA HIS A 367 -9.30 12.94 2.15
C HIS A 367 -8.76 12.30 0.86
N PRO A 368 -7.51 11.80 0.84
CA PRO A 368 -6.78 11.45 -0.38
C PRO A 368 -7.17 10.08 -1.01
N GLY A 369 -8.16 9.39 -0.44
CA GLY A 369 -8.65 8.11 -0.94
C GLY A 369 -7.70 6.94 -0.68
N LEU A 370 -8.16 5.72 -1.01
CA LEU A 370 -7.43 4.49 -0.77
C LEU A 370 -6.13 4.42 -1.60
N VAL A 371 -6.16 4.87 -2.87
CA VAL A 371 -4.98 4.82 -3.75
C VAL A 371 -3.82 5.60 -3.13
N ALA A 372 -4.04 6.86 -2.76
CA ALA A 372 -3.01 7.68 -2.14
C ALA A 372 -2.60 7.16 -0.76
N ALA A 373 -3.55 6.66 0.04
CA ALA A 373 -3.23 6.08 1.35
C ALA A 373 -2.26 4.89 1.22
N THR A 374 -2.43 4.04 0.20
CA THR A 374 -1.50 2.94 -0.05
C THR A 374 -0.13 3.41 -0.53
N ALA A 375 -0.06 4.46 -1.35
CA ALA A 375 1.21 5.08 -1.74
C ALA A 375 1.96 5.67 -0.53
N SER A 376 1.27 6.40 0.35
CA SER A 376 1.86 6.92 1.59
C SER A 376 2.33 5.81 2.53
N MET A 377 1.63 4.68 2.58
CA MET A 377 2.07 3.50 3.35
C MET A 377 3.35 2.89 2.76
N THR A 378 3.45 2.80 1.43
CA THR A 378 4.68 2.37 0.75
C THR A 378 5.84 3.31 1.06
N GLU A 379 5.63 4.62 0.96
CA GLU A 379 6.66 5.62 1.30
C GLU A 379 7.10 5.52 2.77
N GLY A 380 6.13 5.45 3.70
CA GLY A 380 6.40 5.33 5.13
C GLY A 380 7.17 4.06 5.49
N SER A 381 6.81 2.92 4.89
CA SER A 381 7.50 1.65 5.11
C SER A 381 8.90 1.62 4.48
N SER A 382 9.09 2.26 3.32
CA SER A 382 10.40 2.45 2.70
C SER A 382 11.31 3.32 3.57
N ARG A 383 10.79 4.42 4.12
CA ARG A 383 11.51 5.28 5.06
C ARG A 383 11.89 4.54 6.35
N LEU A 384 11.00 3.69 6.86
CA LEU A 384 11.32 2.83 8.00
C LEU A 384 12.47 1.87 7.68
N ALA A 385 12.42 1.19 6.54
CA ALA A 385 13.47 0.27 6.10
C ALA A 385 14.83 0.97 5.89
N ALA A 386 14.82 2.18 5.34
CA ALA A 386 16.02 3.01 5.22
C ALA A 386 16.57 3.47 6.60
N GLY A 387 15.67 3.81 7.52
CA GLY A 387 16.04 4.15 8.90
C GLY A 387 16.68 2.99 9.65
N THR A 388 16.14 1.78 9.48
CA THR A 388 16.71 0.57 10.11
C THR A 388 18.06 0.19 9.50
N LEU A 389 18.29 0.48 8.21
CA LEU A 389 19.60 0.30 7.56
C LEU A 389 20.63 1.22 8.19
N THR A 390 20.27 2.49 8.37
CA THR A 390 21.10 3.50 9.03
C THR A 390 21.43 3.09 10.47
N LEU A 391 20.44 2.59 11.22
CA LEU A 391 20.65 2.08 12.57
C LEU A 391 21.64 0.90 12.59
N ASN A 392 21.50 -0.04 11.65
CA ASN A 392 22.38 -1.21 11.58
C ASN A 392 23.82 -0.78 11.23
N ALA A 393 23.97 0.18 10.31
CA ALA A 393 25.26 0.78 9.99
C ALA A 393 25.89 1.50 11.20
N GLY A 394 25.11 2.23 12.00
CA GLY A 394 25.61 2.84 13.24
C GLY A 394 26.06 1.82 14.30
N ILE A 395 25.40 0.66 14.37
CA ILE A 395 25.78 -0.40 15.32
C ILE A 395 27.02 -1.17 14.86
N LYS A 396 27.03 -1.61 13.59
CA LYS A 396 28.03 -2.53 13.05
C LYS A 396 29.19 -1.84 12.34
N GLY A 397 29.00 -0.60 11.96
CA GLY A 397 29.84 0.12 11.03
C GLY A 397 29.35 -0.05 9.60
N ASP A 398 29.72 0.90 8.75
CA ASP A 398 29.51 0.81 7.31
C ASP A 398 30.81 0.30 6.66
N PRO A 399 30.82 -0.89 6.04
CA PRO A 399 32.01 -1.40 5.36
C PRO A 399 32.49 -0.51 4.21
N SER A 400 31.58 0.30 3.65
CA SER A 400 31.88 1.22 2.56
C SER A 400 32.35 2.60 3.03
N ASP A 401 32.18 2.93 4.31
CA ASP A 401 32.66 4.17 4.93
C ASP A 401 33.53 3.88 6.17
N PRO A 402 34.87 3.84 6.00
CA PRO A 402 35.81 3.63 7.10
C PRO A 402 35.73 4.70 8.20
N ALA A 403 35.16 5.88 7.92
CA ALA A 403 34.94 6.92 8.93
C ALA A 403 33.78 6.58 9.88
N ASN A 404 32.95 5.59 9.53
CA ASN A 404 31.89 5.06 10.35
C ASN A 404 32.18 3.61 10.80
N PRO A 405 33.08 3.41 11.78
CA PRO A 405 33.43 2.08 12.28
C PRO A 405 32.30 1.43 13.11
N GLY A 406 31.27 2.20 13.47
CA GLY A 406 30.16 1.75 14.30
C GLY A 406 30.51 1.49 15.77
N LEU A 407 29.47 1.23 16.57
CA LEU A 407 29.60 1.01 18.01
C LEU A 407 30.37 -0.29 18.35
N LEU A 408 30.21 -1.35 17.55
CA LEU A 408 30.93 -2.61 17.76
C LEU A 408 32.45 -2.40 17.70
N THR A 409 32.94 -1.83 16.61
CA THR A 409 34.37 -1.56 16.45
C THR A 409 34.84 -0.53 17.47
N GLY A 410 34.08 0.55 17.70
CA GLY A 410 34.46 1.58 18.67
C GLY A 410 34.64 1.04 20.10
N THR A 411 33.76 0.13 20.54
CA THR A 411 33.88 -0.49 21.88
C THR A 411 35.04 -1.49 21.96
N GLN A 412 35.39 -2.17 20.87
CA GLN A 412 36.60 -2.98 20.79
C GLN A 412 37.86 -2.11 20.88
N THR A 413 37.91 -1.00 20.13
CA THR A 413 39.03 -0.05 20.17
C THR A 413 39.22 0.54 21.57
N LEU A 414 38.13 0.90 22.26
CA LEU A 414 38.19 1.38 23.64
C LEU A 414 38.75 0.31 24.60
N ALA A 415 38.31 -0.95 24.46
CA ALA A 415 38.80 -2.04 25.29
C ALA A 415 40.29 -2.32 25.08
N ALA A 416 40.76 -2.24 23.83
CA ALA A 416 42.16 -2.38 23.46
C ALA A 416 43.01 -1.24 24.03
N GLY A 417 42.61 0.02 23.83
CA GLY A 417 43.32 1.17 24.37
C GLY A 417 43.39 1.18 25.90
N ALA A 418 42.33 0.74 26.59
CA ALA A 418 42.36 0.55 28.03
C ALA A 418 43.34 -0.55 28.47
N SER A 419 43.46 -1.63 27.68
CA SER A 419 44.45 -2.69 27.90
C SER A 419 45.88 -2.17 27.72
N ASP A 420 46.11 -1.34 26.70
CA ASP A 420 47.41 -0.72 26.44
C ASP A 420 47.81 0.25 27.57
N LEU A 421 46.84 1.04 28.07
CA LEU A 421 47.05 1.93 29.21
C LEU A 421 47.42 1.15 30.49
N SER A 422 46.74 0.05 30.77
CA SER A 422 47.07 -0.86 31.87
C SER A 422 48.49 -1.42 31.74
N ALA A 423 48.86 -1.92 30.56
CA ALA A 423 50.22 -2.40 30.30
C ALA A 423 51.28 -1.29 30.49
N GLY A 424 50.98 -0.06 30.06
CA GLY A 424 51.83 1.11 30.29
C GLY A 424 52.00 1.46 31.78
N ASN A 425 50.92 1.44 32.56
CA ASN A 425 50.95 1.72 33.99
C ASN A 425 51.72 0.65 34.78
N THR A 426 51.58 -0.61 34.38
CA THR A 426 52.39 -1.72 34.94
C THR A 426 53.89 -1.48 34.71
N LYS A 427 54.27 -1.04 33.49
CA LYS A 427 55.66 -0.65 33.19
C LYS A 427 56.12 0.55 34.02
N LEU A 428 55.27 1.56 34.21
CA LEU A 428 55.59 2.74 35.02
C LEU A 428 55.80 2.39 36.50
N ALA A 429 54.94 1.53 37.06
CA ALA A 429 55.06 1.04 38.44
C ALA A 429 56.37 0.27 38.64
N SER A 430 56.69 -0.67 37.75
CA SER A 430 57.94 -1.43 37.82
C SER A 430 59.19 -0.57 37.66
N GLY A 431 59.16 0.41 36.74
CA GLY A 431 60.23 1.40 36.59
C GLY A 431 60.43 2.25 37.85
N SER A 432 59.34 2.71 38.46
CA SER A 432 59.37 3.50 39.69
C SER A 432 59.90 2.70 40.89
N ALA A 433 59.51 1.42 41.00
CA ALA A 433 60.07 0.53 42.03
C ALA A 433 61.59 0.32 41.87
N ARG A 434 62.06 0.21 40.62
CA ARG A 434 63.51 0.15 40.33
C ARG A 434 64.22 1.46 40.71
N LEU A 435 63.60 2.62 40.45
CA LEU A 435 64.14 3.93 40.82
C LEU A 435 64.24 4.07 42.35
N ALA A 436 63.19 3.69 43.09
CA ALA A 436 63.20 3.68 44.55
C ALA A 436 64.32 2.78 45.12
N THR A 437 64.47 1.57 44.57
CA THR A 437 65.55 0.65 44.96
C THR A 437 66.94 1.23 44.64
N GLY A 438 67.07 1.97 43.53
CA GLY A 438 68.31 2.66 43.17
C GLY A 438 68.63 3.82 44.13
N ALA A 439 67.61 4.59 44.51
CA ALA A 439 67.72 5.68 45.48
C ALA A 439 68.11 5.16 46.87
N ASP A 440 67.52 4.04 47.31
CA ASP A 440 67.94 3.34 48.55
C ASP A 440 69.43 2.99 48.57
N LYS A 441 69.94 2.45 47.45
CA LYS A 441 71.37 2.11 47.34
C LYS A 441 72.26 3.35 47.34
N LEU A 442 71.78 4.47 46.79
CA LEU A 442 72.51 5.74 46.80
C LEU A 442 72.57 6.31 48.22
N ALA A 443 71.45 6.31 48.95
CA ALA A 443 71.40 6.72 50.36
C ALA A 443 72.36 5.87 51.22
N ASP A 444 72.32 4.53 51.10
CA ASP A 444 73.25 3.63 51.80
C ASP A 444 74.72 3.94 51.48
N GLY A 445 75.04 4.11 50.18
CA GLY A 445 76.39 4.48 49.74
C GLY A 445 76.87 5.81 50.33
N ASN A 446 75.99 6.80 50.39
CA ASN A 446 76.28 8.12 50.96
C ASN A 446 76.45 8.08 52.47
N SER A 447 75.62 7.31 53.19
CA SER A 447 75.79 7.07 54.63
C SER A 447 77.15 6.43 54.93
N ARG A 448 77.57 5.46 54.11
CA ARG A 448 78.91 4.86 54.23
C ARG A 448 80.05 5.84 53.95
N ILE A 449 79.87 6.79 53.03
CA ILE A 449 80.83 7.87 52.79
C ILE A 449 80.90 8.78 54.02
N ALA A 450 79.75 9.20 54.55
CA ALA A 450 79.64 10.00 55.78
C ALA A 450 80.39 9.32 56.95
N ASP A 451 80.10 8.06 57.23
CA ASP A 451 80.76 7.26 58.29
C ASP A 451 82.28 7.19 58.08
N GLY A 452 82.72 6.99 56.83
CA GLY A 452 84.13 6.96 56.46
C GLY A 452 84.82 8.32 56.66
N THR A 453 84.14 9.41 56.33
CA THR A 453 84.64 10.78 56.54
C THR A 453 84.67 11.18 58.00
N ASP A 454 83.73 10.71 58.82
CA ASP A 454 83.74 10.90 60.28
C ASP A 454 84.89 10.12 60.92
N THR A 455 85.17 8.91 60.41
CA THR A 455 86.34 8.13 60.81
C THR A 455 87.63 8.86 60.43
N LEU A 456 87.71 9.44 59.22
CA LEU A 456 88.86 10.22 58.76
C LEU A 456 89.05 11.49 59.61
N PHE A 457 87.97 12.23 59.87
CA PHE A 457 87.94 13.41 60.73
C PHE A 457 88.43 13.09 62.15
N SER A 458 87.90 12.02 62.75
CA SER A 458 88.27 11.53 64.09
C SER A 458 89.73 11.08 64.14
N SER A 459 90.20 10.41 63.08
CA SER A 459 91.60 9.97 62.96
C SER A 459 92.55 11.14 62.78
N ALA A 460 92.23 12.11 61.91
CA ALA A 460 93.05 13.30 61.67
C ALA A 460 93.13 14.21 62.91
N SER A 461 92.03 14.32 63.68
CA SER A 461 91.98 15.08 64.94
C SER A 461 92.69 14.37 66.10
N ALA A 462 92.71 13.03 66.14
CA ALA A 462 93.44 12.25 67.14
C ALA A 462 94.98 12.41 67.04
N VAL A 463 95.51 12.74 65.86
CA VAL A 463 96.95 13.01 65.62
C VAL A 463 97.29 14.50 65.83
N SER A 464 96.44 15.26 66.54
CA SER A 464 96.75 16.64 66.94
C SER A 464 97.92 16.69 67.94
N PRO A 465 98.87 17.64 67.82
CA PRO A 465 100.01 17.77 68.75
C PRO A 465 99.58 17.89 70.22
N ALA A 466 98.39 18.45 70.48
CA ALA A 466 97.85 18.58 71.84
C ALA A 466 97.55 17.24 72.53
N ASN A 467 97.19 16.18 71.78
CA ASN A 467 96.89 14.86 72.31
C ASN A 467 98.10 13.90 72.30
N MET A 468 99.09 14.15 71.43
CA MET A 468 100.35 13.38 71.42
C MET A 468 101.27 13.73 72.59
N LEU A 469 101.16 14.93 73.17
CA LEU A 469 101.96 15.34 74.34
C LEU A 469 101.45 14.77 75.68
N GLY A 470 100.31 14.07 75.73
CA GLY A 470 99.72 13.52 76.95
C GLY A 470 100.05 12.05 77.25
N LYS A 471 100.66 11.31 76.30
CA LYS A 471 101.02 9.89 76.49
C LYS A 471 102.51 9.68 76.22
N SER A 472 103.29 9.64 77.29
CA SER A 472 104.68 9.22 77.30
C SER A 472 104.78 7.71 77.05
N ASP A 473 105.01 7.30 75.80
CA ASP A 473 105.75 6.06 75.50
C ASP A 473 106.24 6.08 74.05
N ALA A 474 107.55 6.25 73.89
CA ALA A 474 108.27 6.31 72.61
C ALA A 474 108.45 4.93 71.92
N GLY A 475 107.62 3.94 72.23
CA GLY A 475 107.72 2.57 71.70
C GLY A 475 106.77 2.24 70.54
N ALA A 476 105.70 3.01 70.32
CA ALA A 476 104.63 2.65 69.36
C ALA A 476 104.67 3.44 68.03
N ALA A 477 105.57 4.41 67.87
CA ALA A 477 105.55 5.36 66.75
C ALA A 477 106.09 4.83 65.39
N MET A 478 106.66 3.62 65.34
CA MET A 478 107.15 3.00 64.09
C MET A 478 106.25 1.88 63.55
N GLY A 479 105.20 1.49 64.29
CA GLY A 479 104.25 0.45 63.85
C GLY A 479 103.10 0.95 62.97
N LEU A 480 102.79 2.25 63.00
CA LEU A 480 101.57 2.80 62.39
C LEU A 480 101.71 3.23 60.91
N VAL A 481 102.93 3.40 60.40
CA VAL A 481 103.15 3.77 58.99
C VAL A 481 103.01 2.55 58.04
N GLY A 482 103.21 1.33 58.56
CA GLY A 482 103.06 0.08 57.78
C GLY A 482 101.62 -0.35 57.52
N VAL A 483 100.66 0.06 58.36
CA VAL A 483 99.25 -0.35 58.25
C VAL A 483 98.46 0.56 57.28
N LEU A 484 98.96 1.75 56.98
CA LEU A 484 98.32 2.72 56.08
C LEU A 484 98.50 2.42 54.58
N GLY A 485 99.36 1.46 54.20
CA GLY A 485 99.66 1.14 52.79
C GLY A 485 98.86 -0.01 52.17
N LEU A 486 98.25 -0.91 52.96
CA LEU A 486 97.67 -2.16 52.44
C LEU A 486 96.14 -2.24 52.53
N GLY A 487 95.49 -1.38 53.33
CA GLY A 487 94.02 -1.40 53.49
C GLY A 487 93.24 -0.80 52.31
N SER A 488 93.83 0.10 51.53
CA SER A 488 93.14 0.86 50.47
C SER A 488 93.05 0.13 49.13
N VAL A 489 93.90 -0.88 48.89
CA VAL A 489 93.90 -1.64 47.61
C VAL A 489 93.00 -2.88 47.68
N GLY A 490 92.85 -3.50 48.86
CA GLY A 490 92.01 -4.71 49.04
C GLY A 490 90.51 -4.46 48.83
N ALA A 491 90.01 -3.30 49.25
CA ALA A 491 88.59 -2.94 49.07
C ALA A 491 88.23 -2.64 47.60
N PHE A 492 89.19 -2.16 46.79
CA PHE A 492 88.97 -1.81 45.40
C PHE A 492 88.88 -3.05 44.47
N MET A 493 89.55 -4.16 44.81
CA MET A 493 89.45 -5.41 44.03
C MET A 493 88.22 -6.26 44.39
N ALA A 494 87.71 -6.19 45.63
CA ALA A 494 86.53 -6.95 46.04
C ALA A 494 85.22 -6.49 45.35
N LEU A 495 85.14 -5.23 44.92
CA LEU A 495 83.98 -4.67 44.21
C LEU A 495 83.90 -5.05 42.72
N ARG A 496 84.93 -5.68 42.14
CA ARG A 496 84.93 -6.09 40.72
C ARG A 496 84.39 -7.51 40.50
N ARG A 497 84.28 -8.34 41.56
CA ARG A 497 83.83 -9.74 41.48
C ARG A 497 82.51 -9.95 42.22
N LYS A 498 81.41 -9.42 41.67
CA LYS A 498 80.06 -10.01 41.82
C LYS A 498 79.10 -9.34 40.83
N ARG A 499 79.28 -9.65 39.54
CA ARG A 499 78.15 -9.78 38.62
C ARG A 499 77.50 -11.14 38.91
N PRO A 500 76.27 -11.23 39.42
CA PRO A 500 75.46 -12.40 39.15
C PRO A 500 74.98 -12.32 37.70
N ALA A 501 75.13 -13.43 37.00
CA ALA A 501 74.55 -13.66 35.69
C ALA A 501 73.02 -13.51 35.78
N ALA A 502 72.46 -12.75 34.85
CA ALA A 502 71.04 -12.78 34.55
C ALA A 502 70.79 -13.96 33.60
N GLU A 503 70.09 -14.98 34.08
CA GLU A 503 69.36 -15.94 33.26
C GLU A 503 67.90 -15.47 33.13
N GLY A 504 67.41 -15.42 31.89
CA GLY A 504 66.01 -15.66 31.47
C GLY A 504 64.89 -14.68 31.87
N VAL A 505 64.44 -13.87 30.91
CA VAL A 505 63.12 -13.87 30.21
C VAL A 505 62.90 -12.51 29.54
#